data_AF-A0A9J7EQ73-F1
#
_entry.id   AF-A0A9J7EQ73-F1
#
_cell.length_a   1.000
_cell.length_b   1.000
_cell.length_c   1.000
_cell.angle_alpha   90.00
_cell.angle_beta   90.00
_cell.angle_gamma   90.00
#
_symmetry.space_group_name_H-M   'P 1'
#
loop_
_entity.id
_entity.type
_entity.pdbx_description
1 polymer ?
#
loop_
_entity_poly.entity_id
_entity_poly.type
_entity_poly.pdbx_seq_one_letter_code
_entity_poly.pdbx_strand_id
1 'polypeptide(L)' 'MKLLKMIVFAFFALLVVAVRSNPLPFETVHELEDPCVRQGGLCVMKSDCPPENIVFLSGTLCPKQQHLGVTCCYL' A
#
# COMPACT_ATOMS: atom_id res chain seq x y z
N MET A 1 41.45 -14.17 17.86
CA MET A 1 40.93 -13.85 16.50
C MET A 1 39.76 -14.74 16.04
N LYS A 2 39.69 -16.03 16.42
CA LYS A 2 38.58 -16.92 16.03
C LYS A 2 37.24 -16.53 16.67
N LEU A 3 37.24 -16.17 17.95
CA LEU A 3 36.05 -15.76 18.69
C LEU A 3 35.42 -14.46 18.14
N LEU A 4 36.25 -13.48 17.78
CA LEU A 4 35.80 -12.21 17.21
C LEU A 4 35.08 -12.40 15.86
N LYS A 5 35.60 -13.28 15.00
CA LYS A 5 34.96 -13.62 13.71
C LYS A 5 33.59 -14.27 13.89
N MET A 6 33.44 -15.15 14.89
CA MET A 6 32.17 -15.81 15.18
C MET A 6 31.11 -14.81 15.68
N ILE A 7 31.51 -13.88 16.55
CA ILE A 7 30.61 -12.83 17.06
C ILE A 7 30.13 -11.93 15.93
N VAL A 8 31.04 -11.47 15.07
CA VAL A 8 30.71 -10.64 13.90
C VAL A 8 29.75 -11.37 12.97
N PHE A 9 29.99 -12.65 12.69
CA PHE A 9 29.11 -13.45 11.84
C PHE A 9 27.71 -13.64 12.45
N ALA A 10 27.63 -13.89 13.76
CA ALA A 10 26.36 -14.04 14.47
C ALA A 10 25.56 -12.73 14.47
N PHE A 11 26.21 -11.60 14.72
CA PHE A 11 25.57 -10.27 14.64
C PHE A 11 25.06 -9.98 13.23
N PHE A 12 25.86 -10.29 12.20
CA PHE A 12 25.46 -10.08 10.82
C PHE A 12 24.26 -10.96 10.43
N ALA A 13 24.26 -12.23 10.85
CA ALA A 13 23.13 -13.12 10.64
C ALA A 13 21.86 -12.64 11.35
N LEU A 14 21.98 -12.16 12.60
CA LEU A 14 20.87 -11.58 13.35
C LEU A 14 20.30 -10.33 12.68
N LEU A 15 21.16 -9.44 12.17
CA LEU A 15 20.73 -8.25 11.42
C LEU A 15 19.97 -8.62 10.14
N VAL A 16 20.45 -9.61 9.38
CA VAL A 16 19.77 -10.07 8.16
C VAL A 16 18.38 -10.64 8.46
N VAL A 17 18.21 -11.37 9.56
CA VAL A 17 16.90 -11.90 9.98
C VAL A 17 15.96 -10.77 10.40
N ALA A 18 16.45 -9.79 11.17
CA ALA A 18 15.65 -8.65 11.62
C ALA A 18 15.17 -7.74 10.47
N VAL A 19 15.97 -7.59 9.40
CA VAL A 19 15.56 -6.83 8.20
C VAL A 19 14.44 -7.54 7.43
N ARG A 20 14.34 -8.87 7.50
CA ARG A 20 13.27 -9.63 6.79
C ARG A 20 11.93 -9.67 7.50
N SER A 21 11.87 -9.31 8.80
CA SER A 21 10.64 -9.40 9.60
C SER A 21 9.75 -8.16 9.56
N ASN A 22 10.11 -7.13 8.79
CA ASN A 22 9.19 -6.04 8.51
C ASN A 22 8.55 -6.32 7.14
N PRO A 23 7.39 -7.01 7.09
CA PRO A 23 6.53 -6.79 5.94
C PRO A 23 6.26 -5.29 5.94
N LEU A 24 6.76 -4.59 4.91
CA LEU A 24 6.17 -3.33 4.53
C LEU A 24 4.67 -3.57 4.57
N PRO A 25 3.87 -2.78 5.31
CA PRO A 25 2.45 -2.82 5.09
C PRO A 25 2.33 -2.60 3.59
N PHE A 26 1.88 -3.63 2.87
CA PHE A 26 1.36 -3.46 1.55
C PHE A 26 0.16 -2.54 1.80
N GLU A 27 0.43 -1.25 1.84
CA GLU A 27 -0.51 -0.24 1.45
C GLU A 27 -0.92 -0.73 0.08
N THR A 28 -2.06 -1.39 0.05
CA THR A 28 -2.70 -1.83 -1.15
C THR A 28 -3.12 -0.54 -1.82
N VAL A 29 -2.15 0.15 -2.41
CA VAL A 29 -2.34 1.10 -3.48
C VAL A 29 -2.84 0.22 -4.61
N HIS A 30 -4.12 -0.04 -4.47
CA HIS A 30 -5.07 -0.48 -5.46
C HIS A 30 -4.65 0.18 -6.77
N GLU A 31 -4.32 -0.64 -7.78
CA GLU A 31 -3.78 -0.19 -9.07
C GLU A 31 -4.33 1.19 -9.43
N LEU A 32 -3.47 2.20 -9.63
CA LEU A 32 -3.92 3.52 -10.05
C LEU A 32 -4.70 3.38 -11.36
N GLU A 33 -6.01 3.62 -11.29
CA GLU A 33 -6.87 3.56 -12.47
C GLU A 33 -6.90 4.94 -13.14
N ASP A 34 -6.43 5.00 -14.40
CA ASP A 34 -6.42 6.20 -15.25
C ASP A 34 -7.68 7.09 -15.12
N PRO A 35 -8.91 6.55 -15.13
CA PRO A 35 -10.12 7.37 -15.04
C PRO A 35 -10.25 8.19 -13.74
N CYS A 36 -9.83 7.63 -12.60
CA CYS A 36 -9.85 8.33 -11.31
C CYS A 36 -8.68 9.31 -11.19
N VAL A 37 -7.48 8.89 -11.61
CA VAL A 37 -6.26 9.72 -11.54
C VAL A 37 -6.39 10.98 -12.41
N ARG A 38 -7.01 10.87 -13.58
CA ARG A 38 -7.27 12.01 -14.48
C ARG A 38 -8.20 13.06 -13.88
N GLN A 39 -8.98 12.69 -12.87
CA GLN A 39 -9.83 13.62 -12.12
C GLN A 39 -9.13 14.17 -10.86
N GLY A 40 -7.88 13.78 -10.61
CA GLY A 40 -7.14 14.18 -9.41
C GLY A 40 -7.50 13.37 -8.15
N GLY A 41 -8.06 12.17 -8.32
CA GLY A 41 -8.39 11.29 -7.20
C GLY A 41 -7.57 10.01 -7.14
N LEU A 42 -7.84 9.20 -6.11
CA LEU A 42 -7.29 7.86 -5.91
C LEU A 42 -8.41 6.85 -5.63
N CYS A 43 -8.25 5.61 -6.12
CA CYS A 43 -9.12 4.50 -5.77
C CYS A 43 -8.80 4.00 -4.36
N VAL A 44 -9.74 4.17 -3.43
CA VAL A 44 -9.61 3.76 -2.02
C VAL A 44 -10.85 3.00 -1.57
N MET A 45 -10.77 2.27 -0.45
CA MET A 45 -11.95 1.66 0.14
C MET A 45 -13.00 2.74 0.45
N LYS A 46 -14.27 2.46 0.15
CA LYS A 46 -15.35 3.43 0.39
C LYS A 46 -15.44 3.86 1.86
N SER A 47 -15.02 3.01 2.80
CA SER A 47 -14.93 3.34 4.24
C SER A 47 -13.88 4.39 4.58
N ASP A 48 -12.85 4.51 3.74
CA ASP A 48 -11.65 5.28 4.04
C ASP A 48 -11.67 6.65 3.35
N CYS A 49 -12.67 6.92 2.51
CA CYS A 49 -12.90 8.20 1.85
C CYS A 49 -13.92 9.03 2.64
N PRO A 50 -13.60 10.28 3.03
CA PRO A 50 -14.57 11.22 3.58
C PRO A 50 -15.75 11.39 2.61
N PRO A 51 -17.00 11.39 3.10
CA PRO A 51 -18.19 11.45 2.22
C PRO A 51 -18.21 12.68 1.31
N GLU A 52 -17.60 13.79 1.71
CA GLU A 52 -17.40 15.01 0.93
C GLU A 52 -16.43 14.86 -0.26
N ASN A 53 -15.50 13.90 -0.17
CA ASN A 53 -14.47 13.67 -1.18
C ASN A 53 -14.81 12.51 -2.13
N ILE A 54 -15.93 11.84 -1.91
CA ILE A 54 -16.41 10.77 -2.79
C ILE A 54 -16.88 11.39 -4.11
N VAL A 55 -16.27 10.97 -5.22
CA VAL A 55 -16.67 11.43 -6.54
C VAL A 55 -18.06 10.89 -6.90
N PHE A 56 -19.00 11.76 -7.29
CA PHE A 56 -20.40 11.36 -7.59
C PHE A 56 -20.52 10.30 -8.69
N LEU A 57 -19.58 10.23 -9.65
CA LEU A 57 -19.44 9.15 -10.63
C LEU A 57 -18.80 7.86 -10.06
N SER A 58 -19.03 7.62 -8.76
CA SER A 58 -18.59 6.45 -8.00
C SER A 58 -18.92 5.15 -8.76
N GLY A 59 -17.92 4.32 -9.00
CA GLY A 59 -18.08 3.01 -9.66
C GLY A 59 -17.71 2.98 -11.15
N THR A 60 -17.61 4.12 -11.84
CA THR A 60 -17.07 4.16 -13.22
C THR A 60 -15.58 4.46 -13.28
N LEU A 61 -15.03 5.00 -12.18
CA LEU A 61 -13.67 5.53 -12.14
C LEU A 61 -12.62 4.54 -11.63
N CYS A 62 -13.08 3.54 -10.88
CA CYS A 62 -12.27 2.40 -10.44
C CYS A 62 -12.91 1.09 -10.95
N PRO A 63 -13.13 0.93 -12.27
CA PRO A 63 -13.91 -0.18 -12.82
C PRO A 63 -13.27 -1.54 -12.55
N LYS A 64 -11.93 -1.65 -12.54
CA LYS A 64 -11.27 -2.93 -12.26
C LYS A 64 -11.51 -3.37 -10.83
N GLN A 65 -11.59 -2.41 -9.91
CA GLN A 65 -11.61 -2.67 -8.48
C GLN A 65 -12.98 -2.46 -7.83
N GLN A 66 -13.99 -2.05 -8.61
CA GLN A 66 -15.36 -1.79 -8.15
C GLN A 66 -15.94 -2.97 -7.34
N HIS A 67 -15.63 -4.20 -7.75
CA HIS A 67 -16.09 -5.43 -7.06
C HIS A 67 -15.50 -5.60 -5.65
N LEU A 68 -14.42 -4.89 -5.31
CA LEU A 68 -13.79 -4.89 -4.00
C LEU A 68 -14.38 -3.82 -3.07
N GLY A 69 -15.38 -3.04 -3.53
CA GLY A 69 -16.01 -2.00 -2.72
C GLY A 69 -15.21 -0.70 -2.64
N VAL A 70 -14.32 -0.45 -3.60
CA VAL A 70 -13.57 0.81 -3.69
C VAL A 70 -14.39 1.91 -4.37
N THR A 71 -14.01 3.16 -4.08
CA THR A 71 -14.53 4.35 -4.74
C THR A 71 -13.38 5.26 -5.13
N CYS A 72 -13.62 6.15 -6.10
CA CYS A 72 -12.68 7.23 -6.40
C CYS A 72 -12.88 8.34 -5.35
N CYS A 73 -11.79 8.74 -4.70
CA CYS A 73 -11.76 9.74 -3.66
C CYS A 73 -10.82 10.88 -4.06
N TYR A 74 -11.27 12.13 -3.92
CA TYR A 74 -10.38 13.28 -4.09
C TYR A 74 -9.41 13.39 -2.91
N LEU A 75 -8.16 13.75 -3.22
CA LEU A 75 -7.10 14.04 -2.25
C LEU A 75 -7.06 15.54 -1.91
#